data_AF-A0A839ECG8-F1
#
_entry.id   AF-A0A839ECG8-F1
#
_cell.length_a   1.000
_cell.length_b   1.000
_cell.length_c   1.000
_cell.angle_alpha   90.00
_cell.angle_beta   90.00
_cell.angle_gamma   90.00
#
_symmetry.space_group_name_H-M   'P 1'
#
loop_
_entity.id
_entity.type
_entity.pdbx_description
1 polymer ?
#
loop_
_entity_poly.entity_id
_entity_poly.type
_entity_poly.pdbx_seq_one_letter_code
_entity_poly.pdbx_strand_id
1 'polypeptide(L)'
;MKNRVWTLARIGLLLAISAPLLALNYLGTADSLGAAGWQRDSESLVLAKVQEQAFQTDTSPWGLLIATPDQLAPYEDLLAEEEGNSNFRPYLSQIGVAGHFFSWAYDLPACDSVACLRALSGSLTALAFVLLTVGLARISQPLLAYIFFVVAITSPWLVAAAPNLYWIPWSWILPTLAAILLTMWSARPRLRIVAAIALFAAFALRFAAGYEFITTITLMAASVPILSLILARGRFFGDLRRALRFCALIIGLALGSFALVLLGHSALRGRGDISAGIRDIYVNDVLRRTYGASDSFPEVYARSLDAHPLLVLAKYLLDWDTDLQSFDLGTPLTVHLPGSAFWILVIAVMAIVLRRWHASHQKTSRDAWLLGISFAISASWYFLAKGHSYIHTHINFVLWYLPFVPVLWFIVIDFLSEGRRRLVRTPGETSPANDYR
;
A
#
# COMPACT_ATOMS: atom_id res chain seq x y z
N MET A 1 32.55 5.72 6.56
CA MET A 1 31.68 6.43 7.53
C MET A 1 30.81 7.51 6.89
N LYS A 2 31.34 8.48 6.12
CA LYS A 2 30.57 9.60 5.54
C LYS A 2 29.26 9.20 4.82
N ASN A 3 29.28 8.20 3.92
CA ASN A 3 28.06 7.77 3.20
C ASN A 3 26.97 7.16 4.09
N ARG A 4 27.35 6.54 5.23
CA ARG A 4 26.37 6.00 6.20
C ARG A 4 25.73 7.14 6.99
N VAL A 5 26.52 8.11 7.43
CA VAL A 5 26.03 9.31 8.14
C VAL A 5 25.04 10.09 7.29
N TRP A 6 25.34 10.34 6.02
CA TRP A 6 24.41 11.02 5.10
C TRP A 6 23.13 10.24 4.82
N THR A 7 23.19 8.91 4.82
CA THR A 7 21.99 8.08 4.64
C THR A 7 21.09 8.17 5.88
N LEU A 8 21.68 8.08 7.08
CA LEU A 8 20.94 8.22 8.34
C LEU A 8 20.35 9.62 8.50
N ALA A 9 21.10 10.67 8.17
CA ALA A 9 20.62 12.04 8.20
C ALA A 9 19.42 12.26 7.24
N ARG A 10 19.46 11.68 6.04
CA ARG A 10 18.33 11.72 5.10
C ARG A 10 17.12 10.97 5.62
N ILE A 11 17.31 9.80 6.22
CA ILE A 11 16.21 9.04 6.84
C ILE A 11 15.59 9.87 7.96
N GLY A 12 16.41 10.43 8.85
CA GLY A 12 15.94 11.29 9.95
C GLY A 12 15.15 12.50 9.45
N LEU A 13 15.64 13.20 8.41
CA LEU A 13 14.93 14.33 7.82
C LEU A 13 13.60 13.94 7.19
N LEU A 14 13.58 12.88 6.37
CA LEU A 14 12.35 12.43 5.72
C LEU A 14 11.32 11.94 6.75
N LEU A 15 11.76 11.29 7.83
CA LEU A 15 10.91 10.89 8.95
C LEU A 15 10.34 12.09 9.69
N ALA A 16 11.18 13.08 10.02
CA ALA A 16 10.74 14.30 10.70
C ALA A 16 9.67 15.06 9.89
N ILE A 17 9.75 15.00 8.56
CA ILE A 17 8.74 15.59 7.67
C ILE A 17 7.50 14.69 7.60
N SER A 18 7.63 13.40 7.34
CA SER A 18 6.48 12.52 7.02
C SER A 18 5.67 12.07 8.23
N ALA A 19 6.28 11.90 9.40
CA ALA A 19 5.56 11.39 10.57
C ALA A 19 4.42 12.31 11.03
N PRO A 20 4.59 13.64 11.17
CA PRO A 20 3.46 14.53 11.49
C PRO A 20 2.38 14.53 10.41
N LEU A 21 2.76 14.41 9.14
CA LEU A 21 1.81 14.41 8.02
C LEU A 21 0.94 13.15 8.02
N LEU A 22 1.56 11.98 8.16
CA LEU A 22 0.86 10.70 8.07
C LEU A 22 0.22 10.28 9.39
N ALA A 23 0.78 10.64 10.54
CA ALA A 23 0.21 10.25 11.83
C ALA A 23 -0.87 11.23 12.31
N LEU A 24 -0.73 12.52 12.00
CA LEU A 24 -1.57 13.59 12.56
C LEU A 24 -2.34 14.40 11.51
N ASN A 25 -2.19 14.08 10.21
CA ASN A 25 -2.80 14.87 9.12
C ASN A 25 -2.47 16.37 9.23
N TYR A 26 -1.23 16.71 9.60
CA TYR A 26 -0.85 18.07 9.99
C TYR A 26 -1.10 19.16 8.92
N LEU A 27 -1.16 18.80 7.64
CA LEU A 27 -1.43 19.72 6.52
C LEU A 27 -2.87 19.65 6.00
N GLY A 28 -3.79 19.00 6.71
CA GLY A 28 -5.19 18.86 6.27
C GLY A 28 -5.37 18.07 4.97
N THR A 29 -4.34 17.31 4.53
CA THR A 29 -4.35 16.56 3.26
C THR A 29 -5.54 15.61 3.15
N ALA A 30 -5.93 14.97 4.26
CA ALA A 30 -7.02 14.00 4.28
C ALA A 30 -8.38 14.58 4.74
N ASP A 31 -8.52 15.90 4.83
CA ASP A 31 -9.75 16.53 5.35
C ASP A 31 -10.97 16.26 4.47
N SER A 32 -10.78 16.19 3.14
CA SER A 32 -11.83 15.83 2.18
C SER A 32 -12.39 14.42 2.38
N LEU A 33 -11.67 13.55 3.08
CA LEU A 33 -12.08 12.19 3.43
C LEU A 33 -12.60 12.06 4.88
N GLY A 34 -12.60 13.16 5.64
CA GLY A 34 -12.88 13.13 7.07
C GLY A 34 -11.85 12.29 7.84
N ALA A 35 -10.55 12.62 7.70
CA ALA A 35 -9.41 11.85 8.22
C ALA A 35 -9.57 11.26 9.63
N ALA A 36 -10.18 12.00 10.57
CA ALA A 36 -10.44 11.53 11.93
C ALA A 36 -11.41 10.33 11.99
N GLY A 37 -12.34 10.25 11.04
CA GLY A 37 -13.40 9.25 10.94
C GLY A 37 -13.20 8.16 9.89
N TRP A 38 -12.13 8.22 9.09
CA TRP A 38 -11.94 7.27 7.98
C TRP A 38 -11.82 5.83 8.48
N GLN A 39 -12.78 4.99 8.07
CA GLN A 39 -12.84 3.56 8.40
C GLN A 39 -12.82 3.25 9.91
N ARG A 40 -13.55 4.06 10.71
CA ARG A 40 -13.74 3.81 12.16
C ARG A 40 -14.46 2.49 12.45
N ASP A 41 -15.35 2.08 11.55
CA ASP A 41 -16.03 0.78 11.63
C ASP A 41 -15.05 -0.40 11.58
N SER A 42 -14.07 -0.34 10.67
CA SER A 42 -13.04 -1.39 10.57
C SER A 42 -12.04 -1.29 11.72
N GLU A 43 -11.62 -0.08 12.08
CA GLU A 43 -10.68 0.15 13.19
C GLU A 43 -11.26 -0.30 14.54
N SER A 44 -12.56 -0.14 14.77
CA SER A 44 -13.19 -0.60 16.01
C SER A 44 -13.09 -2.11 16.21
N LEU A 45 -12.87 -2.90 15.15
CA LEU A 45 -12.65 -4.34 15.27
C LEU A 45 -11.34 -4.69 16.00
N VAL A 46 -10.34 -3.81 15.84
CA VAL A 46 -9.05 -3.89 16.55
C VAL A 46 -9.25 -3.42 17.98
N LEU A 47 -9.93 -2.28 18.17
CA LEU A 47 -10.15 -1.71 19.49
C LEU A 47 -11.01 -2.62 20.38
N ALA A 48 -11.98 -3.34 19.81
CA ALA A 48 -12.72 -4.37 20.52
C ALA A 48 -11.80 -5.48 21.08
N LYS A 49 -10.74 -5.85 20.34
CA LYS A 49 -9.73 -6.81 20.84
C LYS A 49 -8.86 -6.20 21.94
N VAL A 50 -8.49 -4.92 21.81
CA VAL A 50 -7.75 -4.19 22.85
C VAL A 50 -8.57 -4.13 24.15
N GLN A 51 -9.85 -3.75 24.05
CA GLN A 51 -10.76 -3.65 25.18
C GLN A 51 -11.01 -5.02 25.84
N GLU A 52 -11.24 -6.07 25.06
CA GLU A 52 -11.36 -7.45 25.59
C GLU A 52 -10.13 -7.82 26.43
N GLN A 53 -8.92 -7.57 25.92
CA GLN A 53 -7.68 -7.91 26.63
C GLN A 53 -7.43 -7.03 27.87
N ALA A 54 -7.80 -5.75 27.80
CA ALA A 54 -7.58 -4.80 28.89
C ALA A 54 -8.49 -5.07 30.11
N PHE A 55 -9.73 -5.54 29.88
CA PHE A 55 -10.75 -5.59 30.92
C PHE A 55 -11.35 -6.98 31.18
N GLN A 56 -11.21 -7.96 30.28
CA GLN A 56 -11.81 -9.29 30.44
C GLN A 56 -10.77 -10.39 30.71
N THR A 57 -11.23 -11.49 31.33
CA THR A 57 -10.37 -12.61 31.74
C THR A 57 -10.29 -13.75 30.72
N ASP A 58 -11.26 -13.87 29.81
CA ASP A 58 -11.23 -14.85 28.71
C ASP A 58 -10.97 -14.11 27.40
N THR A 59 -9.85 -14.43 26.74
CA THR A 59 -9.41 -13.73 25.53
C THR A 59 -9.63 -14.61 24.31
N SER A 60 -10.36 -14.08 23.32
CA SER A 60 -10.59 -14.77 22.06
C SER A 60 -9.27 -15.06 21.32
N PRO A 61 -9.12 -16.25 20.69
CA PRO A 61 -7.97 -16.54 19.85
C PRO A 61 -7.95 -15.69 18.57
N TRP A 62 -9.09 -15.08 18.20
CA TRP A 62 -9.18 -14.18 17.07
C TRP A 62 -8.60 -12.81 17.42
N GLY A 63 -7.84 -12.24 16.49
CA GLY A 63 -7.25 -10.93 16.69
C GLY A 63 -8.18 -9.77 16.32
N LEU A 64 -9.41 -10.03 15.89
CA LEU A 64 -10.42 -9.01 15.63
C LEU A 64 -11.77 -9.45 16.16
N LEU A 65 -12.46 -8.52 16.80
CA LEU A 65 -13.73 -8.75 17.47
C LEU A 65 -14.75 -7.71 17.04
N ILE A 66 -16.03 -8.02 17.21
CA ILE A 66 -17.13 -7.08 17.01
C ILE A 66 -17.76 -6.87 18.39
N ALA A 67 -17.75 -5.62 18.85
CA ALA A 67 -18.50 -5.21 20.04
C ALA A 67 -20.00 -5.15 19.73
N THR A 68 -20.83 -5.53 20.70
CA THR A 68 -22.29 -5.53 20.58
C THR A 68 -22.92 -5.03 21.89
N PRO A 69 -24.04 -4.28 21.85
CA PRO A 69 -24.86 -4.00 20.66
C PRO A 69 -24.29 -2.93 19.72
N ASP A 70 -23.34 -2.11 20.19
CA ASP A 70 -22.70 -1.07 19.38
C ASP A 70 -21.26 -1.45 19.03
N GLN A 71 -20.96 -1.50 17.73
CA GLN A 71 -19.63 -1.81 17.21
C GLN A 71 -18.62 -0.69 17.47
N LEU A 72 -19.08 0.55 17.69
CA LEU A 72 -18.21 1.71 17.92
C LEU A 72 -17.96 2.01 19.42
N ALA A 73 -18.68 1.35 20.33
CA ALA A 73 -18.50 1.47 21.77
C ALA A 73 -17.04 1.40 22.26
N PRO A 74 -16.15 0.54 21.69
CA PRO A 74 -14.76 0.49 22.14
C PRO A 74 -13.99 1.82 22.04
N TYR A 75 -14.41 2.77 21.20
CA TYR A 75 -13.81 4.09 21.19
C TYR A 75 -14.11 4.88 22.47
N GLU A 76 -15.35 4.82 22.94
CA GLU A 76 -15.80 5.57 24.11
C GLU A 76 -15.34 4.90 25.39
N ASP A 77 -15.48 3.57 25.46
CA ASP A 77 -15.11 2.77 26.63
C ASP A 77 -13.60 2.87 26.92
N LEU A 78 -12.73 2.76 25.90
CA LEU A 78 -11.28 2.91 26.07
C LEU A 78 -10.86 4.35 26.41
N LEU A 79 -11.63 5.36 25.98
CA LEU A 79 -11.37 6.75 26.37
C LEU A 79 -11.81 7.04 27.81
N ALA A 80 -12.84 6.36 28.28
CA ALA A 80 -13.35 6.45 29.65
C ALA A 80 -12.56 5.57 30.64
N GLU A 81 -11.68 4.69 30.14
CA GLU A 81 -11.02 3.63 30.91
C GLU A 81 -12.01 2.70 31.61
N GLU A 82 -13.15 2.45 30.96
CA GLU A 82 -14.22 1.59 31.48
C GLU A 82 -14.28 0.27 30.71
N GLU A 83 -14.67 -0.81 31.40
CA GLU A 83 -14.93 -2.10 30.75
C GLU A 83 -16.05 -2.00 29.70
N GLY A 84 -17.01 -1.09 29.91
CA GLY A 84 -18.22 -0.98 29.11
C GLY A 84 -19.20 -2.14 29.35
N ASN A 85 -20.34 -2.12 28.66
CA ASN A 85 -21.35 -3.20 28.70
C ASN A 85 -21.34 -4.04 27.40
N SER A 86 -20.24 -3.99 26.66
CA SER A 86 -20.10 -4.61 25.35
C SER A 86 -19.86 -6.12 25.45
N ASN A 87 -20.58 -6.90 24.65
CA ASN A 87 -20.23 -8.30 24.40
C ASN A 87 -19.39 -8.41 23.12
N PHE A 88 -18.35 -9.25 23.15
CA PHE A 88 -17.44 -9.43 22.02
C PHE A 88 -17.72 -10.74 21.27
N ARG A 89 -17.78 -10.65 19.94
CA ARG A 89 -17.84 -11.83 19.06
C ARG A 89 -16.74 -11.81 18.01
N PRO A 90 -16.18 -12.95 17.61
CA PRO A 90 -15.13 -12.99 16.59
C PRO A 90 -15.51 -12.36 15.24
N TYR A 91 -14.60 -11.56 14.67
CA TYR A 91 -14.63 -11.17 13.26
C TYR A 91 -13.89 -12.21 12.44
N LEU A 92 -14.67 -13.07 11.77
CA LEU A 92 -14.13 -14.32 11.25
C LEU A 92 -13.42 -14.20 9.88
N SER A 93 -13.50 -13.07 9.17
CA SER A 93 -12.99 -12.98 7.79
C SER A 93 -11.45 -12.94 7.67
N GLN A 94 -10.72 -12.90 8.78
CA GLN A 94 -9.26 -12.93 8.83
C GLN A 94 -8.75 -13.29 10.23
N ILE A 95 -7.48 -13.70 10.34
CA ILE A 95 -6.85 -14.01 11.63
C ILE A 95 -6.79 -12.78 12.54
N GLY A 96 -6.49 -11.61 11.97
CA GLY A 96 -6.57 -10.35 12.69
C GLY A 96 -5.30 -9.98 13.48
N VAL A 97 -4.11 -10.32 12.99
CA VAL A 97 -2.84 -10.05 13.71
C VAL A 97 -2.67 -8.59 14.14
N ALA A 98 -3.34 -7.65 13.48
CA ALA A 98 -3.38 -6.25 13.90
C ALA A 98 -3.92 -6.06 15.33
N GLY A 99 -5.03 -6.69 15.71
CA GLY A 99 -5.55 -6.53 17.08
C GLY A 99 -4.67 -7.20 18.12
N HIS A 100 -4.03 -8.33 17.82
CA HIS A 100 -3.01 -8.90 18.72
C HIS A 100 -1.83 -7.95 18.90
N PHE A 101 -1.33 -7.36 17.82
CA PHE A 101 -0.22 -6.40 17.87
C PHE A 101 -0.58 -5.13 18.66
N PHE A 102 -1.75 -4.55 18.41
CA PHE A 102 -2.15 -3.31 19.08
C PHE A 102 -2.61 -3.53 20.53
N SER A 103 -3.14 -4.70 20.88
CA SER A 103 -3.41 -5.04 22.29
C SER A 103 -2.12 -5.17 23.08
N TRP A 104 -1.12 -5.87 22.51
CA TRP A 104 0.22 -5.89 23.09
C TRP A 104 0.85 -4.49 23.22
N ALA A 105 0.67 -3.63 22.21
CA ALA A 105 1.18 -2.26 22.27
C ALA A 105 0.45 -1.41 23.32
N TYR A 106 -0.84 -1.65 23.53
CA TYR A 106 -1.67 -0.95 24.52
C TYR A 106 -1.21 -1.23 25.96
N ASP A 107 -0.76 -2.45 26.23
CA ASP A 107 -0.24 -2.86 27.54
C ASP A 107 1.15 -2.25 27.86
N LEU A 108 1.78 -1.57 26.90
CA LEU A 108 3.05 -0.89 27.15
C LEU A 108 2.79 0.43 27.91
N PRO A 109 3.53 0.75 28.98
CA PRO A 109 3.33 1.97 29.76
C PRO A 109 3.48 3.29 28.98
N ALA A 110 4.05 3.24 27.78
CA ALA A 110 4.24 4.40 26.92
C ALA A 110 3.11 4.58 25.90
N CYS A 111 2.13 3.67 25.81
CA CYS A 111 1.13 3.66 24.76
C CYS A 111 -0.22 3.07 25.18
N ASP A 112 -0.89 3.67 26.14
CA ASP A 112 -2.14 3.23 26.77
C ASP A 112 -3.39 3.96 26.25
N SER A 113 -3.36 4.50 25.03
CA SER A 113 -4.50 5.24 24.46
C SER A 113 -4.67 4.98 22.97
N VAL A 114 -5.92 5.11 22.49
CA VAL A 114 -6.25 5.01 21.05
C VAL A 114 -5.42 6.02 20.23
N ALA A 115 -5.22 7.22 20.76
CA ALA A 115 -4.39 8.25 20.13
C ALA A 115 -2.93 7.79 19.98
N CYS A 116 -2.37 7.14 21.01
CA CYS A 116 -1.02 6.58 20.90
C CYS A 116 -0.94 5.45 19.87
N LEU A 117 -1.88 4.50 19.88
CA LEU A 117 -1.89 3.39 18.91
C LEU A 117 -1.96 3.91 17.46
N ARG A 118 -2.80 4.93 17.22
CA ARG A 118 -2.92 5.59 15.92
C ARG A 118 -1.63 6.32 15.53
N ALA A 119 -1.00 7.02 16.47
CA ALA A 119 0.28 7.68 16.26
C ALA A 119 1.41 6.68 15.96
N LEU A 120 1.41 5.52 16.63
CA LEU A 120 2.33 4.41 16.37
C LEU A 120 2.12 3.87 14.95
N SER A 121 0.89 3.56 14.56
CA SER A 121 0.57 3.06 13.20
C SER A 121 0.97 4.07 12.12
N GLY A 122 0.64 5.35 12.31
CA GLY A 122 1.01 6.44 11.40
C GLY A 122 2.53 6.61 11.27
N SER A 123 3.26 6.52 12.39
CA SER A 123 4.72 6.62 12.42
C SER A 123 5.41 5.42 11.76
N LEU A 124 4.89 4.20 11.95
CA LEU A 124 5.35 3.02 11.24
C LEU A 124 5.09 3.13 9.73
N THR A 125 3.95 3.71 9.34
CA THR A 125 3.62 3.99 7.93
C THR A 125 4.60 4.99 7.33
N ALA A 126 4.89 6.09 8.03
CA ALA A 126 5.92 7.05 7.63
C ALA A 126 7.29 6.38 7.45
N LEU A 127 7.72 5.56 8.43
CA LEU A 127 8.96 4.81 8.33
C LEU A 127 9.00 3.88 7.12
N ALA A 128 7.91 3.16 6.85
CA ALA A 128 7.82 2.26 5.70
C ALA A 128 7.99 3.03 4.38
N PHE A 129 7.34 4.19 4.21
CA PHE A 129 7.50 5.03 3.01
C PHE A 129 8.90 5.67 2.92
N VAL A 130 9.52 6.08 4.03
CA VAL A 130 10.91 6.57 4.03
C VAL A 130 11.88 5.48 3.59
N LEU A 131 11.75 4.27 4.16
CA LEU A 131 12.58 3.13 3.77
C LEU A 131 12.34 2.74 2.31
N LEU A 132 11.10 2.83 1.83
CA LEU A 132 10.77 2.57 0.43
C LEU A 132 11.44 3.60 -0.48
N THR A 133 11.38 4.87 -0.11
CA THR A 133 12.04 5.96 -0.82
C THR A 133 13.55 5.73 -0.91
N VAL A 134 14.21 5.42 0.21
CA VAL A 134 15.64 5.12 0.21
C VAL A 134 15.93 3.87 -0.63
N GLY A 135 15.16 2.81 -0.48
CA GLY A 135 15.31 1.56 -1.22
C GLY A 135 15.17 1.75 -2.74
N LEU A 136 14.09 2.39 -3.17
CA LEU A 136 13.82 2.74 -4.56
C LEU A 136 14.94 3.60 -5.14
N ALA A 137 15.45 4.59 -4.41
CA ALA A 137 16.57 5.41 -4.86
C ALA A 137 17.87 4.61 -5.09
N ARG A 138 18.02 3.45 -4.43
CA ARG A 138 19.18 2.55 -4.62
C ARG A 138 19.04 1.62 -5.82
N ILE A 139 17.81 1.17 -6.09
CA ILE A 139 17.54 0.19 -7.15
C ILE A 139 16.99 0.79 -8.45
N SER A 140 16.66 2.08 -8.46
CA SER A 140 16.04 2.77 -9.58
C SER A 140 16.61 4.19 -9.74
N GLN A 141 15.82 5.11 -10.30
CA GLN A 141 16.18 6.54 -10.40
C GLN A 141 15.73 7.28 -9.12
N PRO A 142 16.59 8.11 -8.49
CA PRO A 142 16.22 8.86 -7.29
C PRO A 142 15.00 9.76 -7.47
N LEU A 143 14.79 10.33 -8.67
CA LEU A 143 13.62 11.16 -8.96
C LEU A 143 12.30 10.42 -8.73
N LEU A 144 12.19 9.17 -9.21
CA LEU A 144 10.99 8.35 -9.00
C LEU A 144 10.76 8.11 -7.51
N ALA A 145 11.82 7.82 -6.75
CA ALA A 145 11.72 7.57 -5.32
C ALA A 145 11.19 8.79 -4.55
N TYR A 146 11.71 9.99 -4.83
CA TYR A 146 11.23 11.21 -4.18
C TYR A 146 9.81 11.58 -4.61
N ILE A 147 9.41 11.32 -5.87
CA ILE A 147 8.03 11.52 -6.31
C ILE A 147 7.09 10.56 -5.58
N PHE A 148 7.49 9.30 -5.41
CA PHE A 148 6.73 8.33 -4.62
C PHE A 148 6.51 8.83 -3.18
N PHE A 149 7.56 9.36 -2.56
CA PHE A 149 7.47 9.95 -1.22
C PHE A 149 6.49 11.14 -1.17
N VAL A 150 6.63 12.09 -2.10
CA VAL A 150 5.77 13.29 -2.16
C VAL A 150 4.32 12.91 -2.40
N VAL A 151 4.04 12.01 -3.35
CA VAL A 151 2.68 11.53 -3.60
C VAL A 151 2.11 10.82 -2.38
N ALA A 152 2.92 10.05 -1.63
CA ALA A 152 2.44 9.37 -0.44
C ALA A 152 1.99 10.35 0.67
N ILE A 153 2.79 11.40 0.94
CA ILE A 153 2.49 12.36 2.01
C ILE A 153 1.46 13.43 1.61
N THR A 154 1.14 13.56 0.33
CA THR A 154 0.13 14.51 -0.20
C THR A 154 -1.13 13.81 -0.74
N SER A 155 -1.22 12.49 -0.57
CA SER A 155 -2.40 11.70 -0.94
C SER A 155 -3.44 11.73 0.18
N PRO A 156 -4.66 12.22 -0.07
CA PRO A 156 -5.74 12.15 0.92
C PRO A 156 -5.95 10.73 1.44
N TRP A 157 -5.90 9.75 0.53
CA TRP A 157 -6.15 8.34 0.83
C TRP A 157 -5.07 7.70 1.70
N LEU A 158 -3.79 7.93 1.39
CA LEU A 158 -2.70 7.35 2.18
C LEU A 158 -2.54 8.05 3.54
N VAL A 159 -2.78 9.37 3.59
CA VAL A 159 -2.77 10.12 4.86
C VAL A 159 -3.93 9.68 5.76
N ALA A 160 -5.15 9.49 5.22
CA ALA A 160 -6.29 8.99 5.99
C ALA A 160 -6.07 7.56 6.51
N ALA A 161 -5.46 6.69 5.68
CA ALA A 161 -5.23 5.30 6.02
C ALA A 161 -4.08 5.10 7.01
N ALA A 162 -3.06 5.96 6.99
CA ALA A 162 -1.82 5.78 7.73
C ALA A 162 -1.98 5.51 9.24
N PRO A 163 -2.84 6.23 9.99
CA PRO A 163 -3.04 5.96 11.41
C PRO A 163 -4.00 4.80 11.68
N ASN A 164 -4.72 4.29 10.67
CA ASN A 164 -5.79 3.32 10.89
C ASN A 164 -5.26 1.95 11.36
N LEU A 165 -5.80 1.45 12.47
CA LEU A 165 -5.30 0.23 13.13
C LEU A 165 -5.72 -1.06 12.42
N TYR A 166 -6.80 -1.06 11.65
CA TYR A 166 -7.24 -2.23 10.88
C TYR A 166 -6.41 -2.38 9.61
N TRP A 167 -6.25 -1.29 8.88
CA TRP A 167 -5.65 -1.29 7.55
C TRP A 167 -4.12 -1.41 7.57
N ILE A 168 -3.47 -0.99 8.68
CA ILE A 168 -2.02 -1.04 8.91
C ILE A 168 -1.16 -0.81 7.65
N PRO A 169 -1.22 0.37 6.99
CA PRO A 169 -0.64 0.56 5.66
C PRO A 169 0.87 0.32 5.58
N TRP A 170 1.60 0.46 6.69
CA TRP A 170 3.01 0.06 6.77
C TRP A 170 3.24 -1.39 6.32
N SER A 171 2.30 -2.30 6.58
CA SER A 171 2.37 -3.71 6.17
C SER A 171 2.23 -3.91 4.65
N TRP A 172 1.59 -2.99 3.94
CA TRP A 172 1.45 -3.05 2.48
C TRP A 172 2.79 -2.86 1.77
N ILE A 173 3.72 -2.16 2.43
CA ILE A 173 5.01 -1.77 1.87
C ILE A 173 6.13 -2.77 2.22
N LEU A 174 6.01 -3.51 3.32
CA LEU A 174 7.04 -4.45 3.79
C LEU A 174 7.45 -5.50 2.73
N PRO A 175 6.53 -6.14 1.98
CA PRO A 175 6.94 -7.09 0.93
C PRO A 175 7.78 -6.44 -0.16
N THR A 176 7.46 -5.21 -0.55
CA THR A 176 8.23 -4.44 -1.53
C THR A 176 9.61 -4.07 -1.00
N LEU A 177 9.74 -3.70 0.28
CA LEU A 177 11.04 -3.46 0.91
C LEU A 177 11.92 -4.72 0.90
N ALA A 178 11.34 -5.86 1.26
CA ALA A 178 12.06 -7.13 1.24
C ALA A 178 12.45 -7.55 -0.21
N ALA A 179 11.60 -7.29 -1.20
CA ALA A 179 11.92 -7.49 -2.62
C ALA A 179 13.05 -6.56 -3.11
N ILE A 180 13.13 -5.33 -2.60
CA ILE A 180 14.26 -4.41 -2.84
C ILE A 180 15.55 -5.00 -2.27
N LEU A 181 15.54 -5.51 -1.04
CA LEU A 181 16.70 -6.18 -0.45
C LEU A 181 17.12 -7.41 -1.25
N LEU A 182 16.15 -8.24 -1.65
CA LEU A 182 16.37 -9.43 -2.49
C LEU A 182 17.05 -9.06 -3.82
N THR A 183 16.63 -7.96 -4.42
CA THR A 183 17.22 -7.40 -5.65
C THR A 183 18.63 -6.86 -5.39
N MET A 184 18.83 -6.06 -4.34
CA MET A 184 20.14 -5.49 -4.01
C MET A 184 21.18 -6.56 -3.66
N TRP A 185 20.74 -7.70 -3.12
CA TRP A 185 21.58 -8.81 -2.70
C TRP A 185 21.52 -9.99 -3.68
N SER A 186 21.09 -9.77 -4.92
CA SER A 186 20.92 -10.82 -5.94
C SER A 186 22.19 -11.64 -6.21
N ALA A 187 23.37 -11.04 -6.01
CA ALA A 187 24.69 -11.66 -6.16
C ALA A 187 25.32 -12.17 -4.84
N ARG A 188 24.62 -12.05 -3.70
CA ARG A 188 25.13 -12.42 -2.36
C ARG A 188 24.27 -13.53 -1.75
N PRO A 189 24.62 -14.82 -1.91
CA PRO A 189 23.71 -15.93 -1.64
C PRO A 189 23.18 -15.97 -0.19
N ARG A 190 24.03 -15.75 0.81
CA ARG A 190 23.61 -15.72 2.23
C ARG A 190 22.61 -14.61 2.52
N LEU A 191 22.89 -13.38 2.05
CA LEU A 191 21.99 -12.25 2.24
C LEU A 191 20.70 -12.40 1.42
N ARG A 192 20.77 -13.04 0.25
CA ARG A 192 19.59 -13.35 -0.56
C ARG A 192 18.63 -14.28 0.18
N ILE A 193 19.14 -15.25 0.93
CA ILE A 193 18.31 -16.13 1.78
C ILE A 193 17.63 -15.29 2.88
N VAL A 194 18.37 -14.42 3.56
CA VAL A 194 17.80 -13.52 4.58
C VAL A 194 16.68 -12.65 3.98
N ALA A 195 16.89 -12.06 2.80
CA ALA A 195 15.86 -11.28 2.12
C ALA A 195 14.65 -12.12 1.69
N ALA A 196 14.85 -13.38 1.27
CA ALA A 196 13.75 -14.28 0.94
C ALA A 196 12.93 -14.66 2.18
N ILE A 197 13.57 -14.91 3.33
CA ILE A 197 12.88 -15.15 4.61
C ILE A 197 12.11 -13.91 5.04
N ALA A 198 12.75 -12.73 4.98
CA ALA A 198 12.08 -11.46 5.30
C ALA A 198 10.88 -11.19 4.38
N LEU A 199 10.99 -11.52 3.10
CA LEU A 199 9.91 -11.40 2.12
C LEU A 199 8.75 -12.35 2.44
N PHE A 200 9.04 -13.61 2.74
CA PHE A 200 8.04 -14.60 3.16
C PHE A 200 7.31 -14.14 4.43
N ALA A 201 8.06 -13.66 5.43
CA ALA A 201 7.49 -13.14 6.68
C ALA A 201 6.64 -11.88 6.45
N ALA A 202 7.10 -10.96 5.60
CA ALA A 202 6.34 -9.75 5.27
C ALA A 202 5.00 -10.08 4.58
N PHE A 203 4.98 -11.03 3.64
CA PHE A 203 3.74 -11.50 3.03
C PHE A 203 2.85 -12.22 4.05
N ALA A 204 3.41 -13.10 4.89
CA ALA A 204 2.63 -13.80 5.91
C ALA A 204 1.99 -12.82 6.90
N LEU A 205 2.72 -11.80 7.35
CA LEU A 205 2.18 -10.74 8.18
C LEU A 205 1.04 -10.00 7.48
N ARG A 206 1.24 -9.57 6.23
CA ARG A 206 0.20 -8.86 5.48
C ARG A 206 -1.06 -9.72 5.35
N PHE A 207 -0.94 -10.99 4.96
CA PHE A 207 -2.09 -11.87 4.76
C PHE A 207 -2.77 -12.26 6.08
N ALA A 208 -2.03 -12.36 7.19
CA ALA A 208 -2.60 -12.58 8.52
C ALA A 208 -3.35 -11.34 9.06
N ALA A 209 -2.97 -10.15 8.57
CA ALA A 209 -3.66 -8.89 8.81
C ALA A 209 -4.73 -8.56 7.78
N GLY A 210 -5.04 -9.48 6.86
CA GLY A 210 -6.14 -9.33 5.91
C GLY A 210 -5.80 -9.68 4.48
N TYR A 211 -6.83 -10.04 3.73
CA TYR A 211 -6.72 -10.45 2.33
C TYR A 211 -7.00 -9.30 1.35
N GLU A 212 -7.25 -8.10 1.85
CA GLU A 212 -7.48 -6.93 1.05
C GLU A 212 -6.18 -6.51 0.32
N PHE A 213 -6.31 -6.20 -0.97
CA PHE A 213 -5.23 -5.68 -1.82
C PHE A 213 -4.07 -6.66 -2.06
N ILE A 214 -4.22 -7.95 -1.76
CA ILE A 214 -3.13 -8.94 -1.87
C ILE A 214 -2.52 -8.98 -3.27
N THR A 215 -3.34 -8.83 -4.31
CA THR A 215 -2.87 -8.87 -5.71
C THR A 215 -2.01 -7.65 -6.02
N THR A 216 -2.45 -6.45 -5.60
CA THR A 216 -1.70 -5.20 -5.77
C THR A 216 -0.39 -5.24 -4.99
N ILE A 217 -0.41 -5.70 -3.74
CA ILE A 217 0.79 -5.78 -2.89
C ILE A 217 1.80 -6.80 -3.45
N THR A 218 1.34 -7.99 -3.86
CA THR A 218 2.20 -9.02 -4.45
C THR A 218 2.80 -8.56 -5.78
N LEU A 219 2.00 -7.96 -6.66
CA LEU A 219 2.51 -7.45 -7.95
C LEU A 219 3.43 -6.26 -7.78
N MET A 220 3.19 -5.38 -6.80
CA MET A 220 4.09 -4.29 -6.47
C MET A 220 5.48 -4.83 -6.06
N ALA A 221 5.54 -5.79 -5.15
CA ALA A 221 6.80 -6.44 -4.76
C ALA A 221 7.45 -7.19 -5.94
N ALA A 222 6.66 -7.94 -6.72
CA ALA A 222 7.15 -8.70 -7.87
C ALA A 222 7.65 -7.81 -9.02
N SER A 223 7.22 -6.55 -9.09
CA SER A 223 7.69 -5.60 -10.11
C SER A 223 9.11 -5.08 -9.86
N VAL A 224 9.61 -5.18 -8.62
CA VAL A 224 10.88 -4.60 -8.20
C VAL A 224 12.07 -5.02 -9.08
N PRO A 225 12.26 -6.31 -9.43
CA PRO A 225 13.34 -6.71 -10.33
C PRO A 225 13.27 -6.05 -11.70
N ILE A 226 12.07 -5.95 -12.29
CA ILE A 226 11.83 -5.33 -13.60
C ILE A 226 12.07 -3.82 -13.54
N LEU A 227 11.56 -3.15 -12.51
CA LEU A 227 11.82 -1.73 -12.29
C LEU A 227 13.32 -1.45 -12.20
N SER A 228 14.07 -2.31 -11.50
CA SER A 228 15.52 -2.16 -11.39
C SER A 228 16.25 -2.39 -12.73
N LEU A 229 15.80 -3.35 -13.54
CA LEU A 229 16.36 -3.60 -14.87
C LEU A 229 16.20 -2.36 -15.76
N ILE A 230 14.98 -1.81 -15.79
CA ILE A 230 14.61 -0.68 -16.65
C ILE A 230 15.23 0.64 -16.17
N LEU A 231 15.28 0.89 -14.86
CA LEU A 231 15.64 2.20 -14.31
C LEU A 231 17.09 2.29 -13.80
N ALA A 232 17.72 1.17 -13.43
CA ALA A 232 19.12 1.13 -12.99
C ALA A 232 20.09 0.58 -14.05
N ARG A 233 19.68 0.58 -15.34
CA ARG A 233 20.51 0.22 -16.49
C ARG A 233 21.26 -1.11 -16.31
N GLY A 234 20.54 -2.11 -15.81
CA GLY A 234 21.06 -3.47 -15.65
C GLY A 234 22.06 -3.69 -14.49
N ARG A 235 22.20 -2.73 -13.56
CA ARG A 235 23.12 -2.85 -12.41
C ARG A 235 22.96 -4.13 -11.60
N PHE A 236 21.73 -4.61 -11.43
CA PHE A 236 21.41 -5.80 -10.62
C PHE A 236 21.06 -7.03 -11.46
N PHE A 237 20.56 -6.81 -12.67
CA PHE A 237 20.15 -7.85 -13.61
C PHE A 237 20.66 -7.48 -14.99
N GLY A 238 21.46 -8.35 -15.60
CA GLY A 238 21.98 -8.11 -16.95
C GLY A 238 20.93 -8.28 -18.05
N ASP A 239 19.85 -9.02 -17.79
CA ASP A 239 18.82 -9.35 -18.77
C ASP A 239 17.43 -9.53 -18.14
N LEU A 240 16.42 -9.52 -19.01
CA LEU A 240 15.00 -9.69 -18.64
C LEU A 240 14.71 -11.08 -18.06
N ARG A 241 15.36 -12.13 -18.56
CA ARG A 241 15.13 -13.52 -18.10
C ARG A 241 15.48 -13.68 -16.62
N ARG A 242 16.60 -13.09 -16.19
CA ARG A 242 17.03 -13.11 -14.78
C ARG A 242 16.09 -12.29 -13.91
N ALA A 243 15.65 -11.13 -14.37
CA ALA A 243 14.66 -10.33 -13.64
C ALA A 243 13.34 -11.10 -13.46
N LEU A 244 12.82 -11.72 -14.53
CA LEU A 244 11.60 -12.54 -14.48
C LEU A 244 11.72 -13.76 -13.55
N ARG A 245 12.89 -14.39 -13.46
CA ARG A 245 13.12 -15.46 -12.46
C ARG A 245 13.00 -14.95 -11.03
N PHE A 246 13.46 -13.74 -10.74
CA PHE A 246 13.28 -13.12 -9.42
C PHE A 246 11.82 -12.72 -9.20
N CYS A 247 11.10 -12.23 -10.22
CA CYS A 247 9.65 -12.01 -10.13
C CYS A 247 8.91 -13.30 -9.78
N ALA A 248 9.23 -14.41 -10.47
CA ALA A 248 8.64 -15.72 -10.21
C ALA A 248 8.97 -16.23 -8.80
N LEU A 249 10.19 -16.02 -8.31
CA LEU A 249 10.56 -16.33 -6.92
C LEU A 249 9.72 -15.52 -5.91
N ILE A 250 9.55 -14.22 -6.13
CA ILE A 250 8.75 -13.35 -5.25
C ILE A 250 7.28 -13.82 -5.23
N ILE A 251 6.71 -14.12 -6.39
CA ILE A 251 5.33 -14.65 -6.50
C ILE A 251 5.23 -16.01 -5.81
N GLY A 252 6.19 -16.92 -6.02
CA GLY A 252 6.21 -18.23 -5.37
C GLY A 252 6.28 -18.14 -3.85
N LEU A 253 7.10 -17.21 -3.31
CA LEU A 253 7.15 -16.93 -1.88
C LEU A 253 5.83 -16.35 -1.36
N ALA A 254 5.20 -15.44 -2.11
CA ALA A 254 3.88 -14.90 -1.76
C ALA A 254 2.81 -16.02 -1.70
N LEU A 255 2.77 -16.91 -2.71
CA LEU A 255 1.84 -18.04 -2.73
C LEU A 255 2.08 -19.00 -1.56
N GLY A 256 3.35 -19.27 -1.23
CA GLY A 256 3.72 -20.07 -0.06
C GLY A 256 3.25 -19.43 1.26
N SER A 257 3.48 -18.12 1.43
CA SER A 257 3.00 -17.37 2.60
C SER A 257 1.48 -17.37 2.68
N PHE A 258 0.79 -17.17 1.55
CA PHE A 258 -0.67 -17.20 1.48
C PHE A 258 -1.22 -18.57 1.88
N ALA A 259 -0.65 -19.66 1.36
CA ALA A 259 -1.05 -21.01 1.73
C ALA A 259 -0.86 -21.27 3.23
N LEU A 260 0.28 -20.88 3.81
CA LEU A 260 0.54 -21.03 5.24
C LEU A 260 -0.49 -20.28 6.09
N VAL A 261 -0.75 -19.01 5.77
CA VAL A 261 -1.73 -18.20 6.51
C VAL A 261 -3.15 -18.74 6.32
N LEU A 262 -3.51 -19.14 5.10
CA LEU A 262 -4.83 -19.71 4.82
C LEU A 262 -5.05 -21.02 5.61
N LEU A 263 -4.03 -21.87 5.76
CA LEU A 263 -4.12 -23.08 6.59
C LEU A 263 -4.36 -22.73 8.06
N GLY A 264 -3.62 -21.76 8.61
CA GLY A 264 -3.83 -21.28 9.98
C GLY A 264 -5.22 -20.67 10.18
N HIS A 265 -5.65 -19.83 9.25
CA HIS A 265 -6.98 -19.23 9.26
C HIS A 265 -8.09 -20.29 9.15
N SER A 266 -7.91 -21.29 8.28
CA SER A 266 -8.87 -22.39 8.11
C SER A 266 -8.95 -23.25 9.37
N ALA A 267 -7.83 -23.53 10.04
CA ALA A 267 -7.84 -24.24 11.32
C ALA A 267 -8.62 -23.47 12.39
N LEU A 268 -8.47 -22.14 12.48
CA LEU A 268 -9.27 -21.31 13.39
C LEU A 268 -10.75 -21.32 13.02
N ARG A 269 -11.06 -21.11 11.74
CA ARG A 269 -12.44 -21.04 11.23
C ARG A 269 -13.19 -22.36 11.39
N GLY A 270 -12.53 -23.49 11.11
CA GLY A 270 -13.08 -24.84 11.23
C GLY A 270 -12.88 -25.49 12.59
N ARG A 271 -12.41 -24.74 13.61
CA ARG A 271 -12.18 -25.25 14.98
C ARG A 271 -11.32 -26.52 15.02
N GLY A 272 -10.25 -26.53 14.22
CA GLY A 272 -9.33 -27.66 14.04
C GLY A 272 -9.54 -28.45 12.75
N ASP A 273 -10.73 -28.41 12.14
CA ASP A 273 -10.97 -29.01 10.82
C ASP A 273 -10.62 -28.02 9.70
N ILE A 274 -9.41 -28.16 9.15
CA ILE A 274 -8.92 -27.32 8.06
C ILE A 274 -9.82 -27.40 6.82
N SER A 275 -10.37 -28.58 6.51
CA SER A 275 -11.18 -28.76 5.30
C SER A 275 -12.52 -28.01 5.41
N ALA A 276 -13.16 -28.11 6.56
CA ALA A 276 -14.36 -27.34 6.88
C ALA A 276 -14.07 -25.84 6.88
N GLY A 277 -12.94 -25.43 7.45
CA GLY A 277 -12.50 -24.02 7.45
C GLY A 277 -12.27 -23.46 6.06
N ILE A 278 -11.59 -24.19 5.18
CA ILE A 278 -11.37 -23.78 3.76
C ILE A 278 -12.72 -23.61 3.07
N ARG A 279 -13.64 -24.57 3.24
CA ARG A 279 -14.97 -24.50 2.62
C ARG A 279 -15.73 -23.27 3.12
N ASP A 280 -15.69 -23.00 4.42
CA ASP A 280 -16.37 -21.86 5.02
C ASP A 280 -15.82 -20.52 4.52
N ILE A 281 -14.49 -20.37 4.49
CA ILE A 281 -13.81 -19.18 3.94
C ILE A 281 -14.15 -19.00 2.46
N TYR A 282 -14.13 -20.08 1.67
CA TYR A 282 -14.43 -20.00 0.25
C TYR A 282 -15.86 -19.50 0.01
N VAL A 283 -16.85 -20.10 0.68
CA VAL A 283 -18.26 -19.76 0.50
C VAL A 283 -18.56 -18.36 1.05
N ASN A 284 -18.15 -18.06 2.28
CA ASN A 284 -18.59 -16.85 2.97
C ASN A 284 -17.71 -15.61 2.69
N ASP A 285 -16.44 -15.79 2.34
CA ASP A 285 -15.51 -14.67 2.16
C ASP A 285 -15.04 -14.52 0.71
N VAL A 286 -14.61 -15.60 0.04
CA VAL A 286 -14.11 -15.52 -1.34
C VAL A 286 -15.23 -15.22 -2.33
N LEU A 287 -16.27 -16.06 -2.37
CA LEU A 287 -17.34 -15.92 -3.36
C LEU A 287 -18.07 -14.59 -3.24
N ARG A 288 -18.44 -14.18 -2.01
CA ARG A 288 -19.11 -12.90 -1.70
C ARG A 288 -18.34 -11.66 -2.15
N ARG A 289 -17.00 -11.72 -2.20
CA ARG A 289 -16.13 -10.57 -2.52
C ARG A 289 -15.61 -10.59 -3.95
N THR A 290 -15.83 -11.66 -4.69
CA THR A 290 -15.24 -11.89 -6.03
C THR A 290 -16.31 -12.18 -7.09
N TYR A 291 -16.46 -13.44 -7.50
CA TYR A 291 -17.29 -13.91 -8.62
C TYR A 291 -18.33 -14.95 -8.15
N GLY A 292 -18.80 -14.86 -6.90
CA GLY A 292 -19.93 -15.68 -6.42
C GLY A 292 -21.21 -15.40 -7.20
N ALA A 293 -22.10 -16.38 -7.25
CA ALA A 293 -23.43 -16.23 -7.84
C ALA A 293 -24.30 -15.34 -6.92
N SER A 294 -24.93 -14.30 -7.49
CA SER A 294 -25.67 -13.28 -6.74
C SER A 294 -26.84 -13.85 -5.94
N ASP A 295 -27.53 -14.85 -6.49
CA ASP A 295 -28.64 -15.58 -5.85
C ASP A 295 -28.24 -16.35 -4.57
N SER A 296 -26.96 -16.59 -4.37
CA SER A 296 -26.41 -17.34 -3.24
C SER A 296 -26.05 -16.44 -2.05
N PHE A 297 -26.24 -15.12 -2.16
CA PHE A 297 -25.88 -14.14 -1.13
C PHE A 297 -27.02 -13.17 -0.86
N PRO A 298 -27.00 -12.45 0.29
CA PRO A 298 -27.97 -11.40 0.56
C PRO A 298 -28.02 -10.35 -0.55
N GLU A 299 -29.22 -9.84 -0.83
CA GLU A 299 -29.52 -8.93 -1.95
C GLU A 299 -28.59 -7.70 -2.03
N VAL A 300 -28.07 -7.23 -0.89
CA VAL A 300 -27.10 -6.12 -0.83
C VAL A 300 -25.83 -6.37 -1.66
N TYR A 301 -25.47 -7.64 -1.91
CA TYR A 301 -24.30 -8.03 -2.71
C TYR A 301 -24.64 -8.32 -4.18
N ALA A 302 -25.92 -8.45 -4.57
CA ALA A 302 -26.30 -8.93 -5.90
C ALA A 302 -25.69 -8.08 -7.02
N ARG A 303 -25.83 -6.74 -6.94
CA ARG A 303 -25.27 -5.82 -7.93
C ARG A 303 -23.75 -5.91 -8.07
N SER A 304 -23.03 -6.15 -6.98
CA SER A 304 -21.56 -6.24 -7.03
C SER A 304 -21.08 -7.55 -7.64
N LEU A 305 -21.81 -8.64 -7.37
CA LEU A 305 -21.56 -9.97 -7.90
C LEU A 305 -21.96 -10.11 -9.38
N ASP A 306 -22.93 -9.33 -9.85
CA ASP A 306 -23.32 -9.32 -11.27
C ASP A 306 -22.53 -8.30 -12.11
N ALA A 307 -21.86 -7.32 -11.48
CA ALA A 307 -21.14 -6.27 -12.20
C ALA A 307 -19.99 -6.81 -13.07
N HIS A 308 -19.87 -6.29 -14.29
CA HIS A 308 -18.74 -6.58 -15.16
C HIS A 308 -17.44 -5.93 -14.62
N PRO A 309 -16.27 -6.61 -14.64
CA PRO A 309 -15.02 -6.06 -14.11
C PRO A 309 -14.61 -4.70 -14.72
N LEU A 310 -14.88 -4.48 -16.01
CA LEU A 310 -14.61 -3.17 -16.64
C LEU A 310 -15.47 -2.04 -16.09
N LEU A 311 -16.71 -2.32 -15.68
CA LEU A 311 -17.57 -1.34 -15.03
C LEU A 311 -17.00 -0.99 -13.64
N VAL A 312 -16.53 -1.99 -12.90
CA VAL A 312 -15.86 -1.78 -11.61
C VAL A 312 -14.63 -0.91 -11.79
N LEU A 313 -13.76 -1.23 -12.76
CA LEU A 313 -12.60 -0.40 -13.08
C LEU A 313 -13.01 1.03 -13.47
N ALA A 314 -14.08 1.20 -14.26
CA ALA A 314 -14.56 2.50 -14.69
C ALA A 314 -14.96 3.40 -13.50
N LYS A 315 -15.58 2.85 -12.44
CA LYS A 315 -15.87 3.60 -11.20
C LYS A 315 -14.61 4.26 -10.64
N TYR A 316 -13.50 3.51 -10.61
CA TYR A 316 -12.22 4.01 -10.07
C TYR A 316 -11.44 4.90 -11.03
N LEU A 317 -11.91 5.09 -12.26
CA LEU A 317 -11.28 5.99 -13.23
C LEU A 317 -12.13 7.23 -13.50
N LEU A 318 -13.46 7.12 -13.44
CA LEU A 318 -14.41 8.16 -13.85
C LEU A 318 -15.08 8.84 -12.66
N ASP A 319 -15.35 8.11 -11.57
CA ASP A 319 -16.12 8.61 -10.43
C ASP A 319 -15.18 9.10 -9.31
N TRP A 320 -14.13 9.85 -9.67
CA TRP A 320 -13.14 10.36 -8.72
C TRP A 320 -13.63 11.67 -8.07
N ASP A 321 -14.18 11.57 -6.87
CA ASP A 321 -14.84 12.67 -6.14
C ASP A 321 -13.94 13.37 -5.10
N THR A 322 -12.81 12.76 -4.72
CA THR A 322 -11.84 13.37 -3.80
C THR A 322 -10.78 14.19 -4.52
N ASP A 323 -10.01 14.97 -3.76
CA ASP A 323 -8.75 15.52 -4.25
C ASP A 323 -7.81 14.39 -4.73
N LEU A 324 -7.08 14.66 -5.81
CA LEU A 324 -5.99 13.82 -6.30
C LEU A 324 -4.72 14.05 -5.46
N GLN A 325 -4.41 15.30 -5.10
CA GLN A 325 -3.39 15.63 -4.10
C GLN A 325 -3.77 16.92 -3.42
N SER A 326 -3.48 17.03 -2.13
CA SER A 326 -3.74 18.24 -1.36
C SER A 326 -2.73 18.45 -0.24
N PHE A 327 -2.47 19.71 0.09
CA PHE A 327 -1.79 20.11 1.31
C PHE A 327 -2.07 21.59 1.60
N ASP A 328 -2.14 21.94 2.87
CA ASP A 328 -2.31 23.31 3.33
C ASP A 328 -1.14 23.76 4.22
N LEU A 329 -0.32 24.68 3.71
CA LEU A 329 0.74 25.36 4.47
C LEU A 329 0.35 26.81 4.84
N GLY A 330 -0.93 27.16 4.71
CA GLY A 330 -1.44 28.52 4.85
C GLY A 330 -1.32 29.33 3.55
N THR A 331 -2.22 30.28 3.36
CA THR A 331 -2.30 31.09 2.14
C THR A 331 -1.00 31.90 1.92
N PRO A 332 -0.41 31.89 0.70
CA PRO A 332 -0.89 31.33 -0.57
C PRO A 332 -0.37 29.91 -0.89
N LEU A 333 0.24 29.20 0.06
CA LEU A 333 0.88 27.89 -0.10
C LEU A 333 -0.09 26.72 0.15
N THR A 334 -1.35 26.90 -0.25
CA THR A 334 -2.39 25.87 -0.18
C THR A 334 -2.57 25.28 -1.57
N VAL A 335 -2.53 23.95 -1.69
CA VAL A 335 -2.72 23.23 -2.96
C VAL A 335 -3.87 22.24 -2.80
N HIS A 336 -4.84 22.36 -3.71
CA HIS A 336 -5.92 21.39 -3.90
C HIS A 336 -5.97 21.02 -5.38
N LEU A 337 -5.53 19.81 -5.72
CA LEU A 337 -5.70 19.25 -7.04
C LEU A 337 -6.97 18.39 -7.03
N PRO A 338 -8.06 18.83 -7.69
CA PRO A 338 -9.32 18.08 -7.68
C PRO A 338 -9.15 16.72 -8.39
N GLY A 339 -10.09 15.80 -8.19
CA GLY A 339 -10.09 14.48 -8.84
C GLY A 339 -9.96 14.55 -10.38
N SER A 340 -10.52 15.58 -11.02
CA SER A 340 -10.37 15.80 -12.48
C SER A 340 -8.93 16.00 -12.94
N ALA A 341 -8.02 16.43 -12.05
CA ALA A 341 -6.60 16.55 -12.33
C ALA A 341 -5.96 15.20 -12.70
N PHE A 342 -6.58 14.08 -12.30
CA PHE A 342 -6.14 12.74 -12.68
C PHE A 342 -6.13 12.57 -14.19
N TRP A 343 -7.21 12.94 -14.87
CA TRP A 343 -7.32 12.82 -16.33
C TRP A 343 -6.41 13.82 -17.06
N ILE A 344 -6.24 15.03 -16.52
CA ILE A 344 -5.27 15.99 -17.06
C ILE A 344 -3.86 15.37 -17.02
N LEU A 345 -3.50 14.74 -15.91
CA LEU A 345 -2.22 14.08 -15.74
C LEU A 345 -2.05 12.88 -16.69
N VAL A 346 -3.08 12.04 -16.83
CA VAL A 346 -3.09 10.92 -17.79
C VAL A 346 -2.92 11.41 -19.22
N ILE A 347 -3.69 12.41 -19.65
CA ILE A 347 -3.61 12.99 -21.00
C ILE A 347 -2.22 13.58 -21.27
N ALA A 348 -1.68 14.34 -20.30
CA ALA A 348 -0.33 14.91 -20.41
C ALA A 348 0.74 13.81 -20.58
N VAL A 349 0.65 12.74 -19.78
CA VAL A 349 1.55 11.59 -19.87
C VAL A 349 1.44 10.88 -21.22
N MET A 350 0.21 10.65 -21.71
CA MET A 350 -0.01 10.03 -23.02
C MET A 350 0.57 10.89 -24.15
N ALA A 351 0.38 12.21 -24.10
CA ALA A 351 0.99 13.14 -25.06
C ALA A 351 2.52 13.11 -25.01
N ILE A 352 3.13 13.03 -23.82
CA ILE A 352 4.58 12.91 -23.65
C ILE A 352 5.10 11.59 -24.26
N VAL A 353 4.43 10.47 -23.96
CA VAL A 353 4.83 9.16 -24.48
C VAL A 353 4.69 9.10 -26.00
N LEU A 354 3.59 9.61 -26.57
CA LEU A 354 3.38 9.70 -28.01
C LEU A 354 4.45 10.57 -28.67
N ARG A 355 4.77 11.73 -28.08
CA ARG A 355 5.85 12.59 -28.57
C ARG A 355 7.20 11.89 -28.54
N ARG A 356 7.53 11.20 -27.44
CA ARG A 356 8.77 10.44 -27.29
C ARG A 356 8.83 9.31 -28.33
N TRP A 357 7.72 8.63 -28.58
CA TRP A 357 7.60 7.58 -29.59
C TRP A 357 7.83 8.11 -31.00
N HIS A 358 7.13 9.18 -31.41
CA HIS A 358 7.33 9.83 -32.72
C HIS A 358 8.77 10.32 -32.92
N ALA A 359 9.42 10.78 -31.85
CA ALA A 359 10.82 11.21 -31.88
C ALA A 359 11.84 10.06 -31.73
N SER A 360 11.39 8.79 -31.71
CA SER A 360 12.22 7.60 -31.45
C SER A 360 13.12 7.76 -30.22
N HIS A 361 12.59 8.39 -29.17
CA HIS A 361 13.37 8.75 -28.00
C HIS A 361 13.71 7.51 -27.18
N GLN A 362 14.96 7.43 -26.68
CA GLN A 362 15.46 6.29 -25.91
C GLN A 362 14.63 5.93 -24.65
N LYS A 363 13.84 6.88 -24.15
CA LYS A 363 12.98 6.71 -22.96
C LYS A 363 11.60 6.13 -23.25
N THR A 364 11.20 6.02 -24.52
CA THR A 364 9.86 5.56 -24.91
C THR A 364 9.52 4.18 -24.33
N SER A 365 10.44 3.21 -24.51
CA SER A 365 10.25 1.85 -23.98
C SER A 365 10.16 1.84 -22.45
N ARG A 366 11.04 2.59 -21.77
CA ARG A 366 11.00 2.76 -20.31
C ARG A 366 9.63 3.25 -19.85
N ASP A 367 9.11 4.32 -20.46
CA ASP A 367 7.86 4.94 -20.02
C ASP A 367 6.65 4.02 -20.28
N ALA A 368 6.61 3.34 -21.43
CA ALA A 368 5.57 2.37 -21.74
C ALA A 368 5.54 1.21 -20.74
N TRP A 369 6.71 0.66 -20.38
CA TRP A 369 6.81 -0.38 -19.36
C TRP A 369 6.37 0.12 -17.98
N LEU A 370 6.79 1.33 -17.58
CA LEU A 370 6.38 1.91 -16.30
C LEU A 370 4.86 2.07 -16.23
N LEU A 371 4.23 2.59 -17.29
CA LEU A 371 2.78 2.76 -17.35
C LEU A 371 2.04 1.42 -17.31
N GLY A 372 2.42 0.47 -18.16
CA GLY A 372 1.76 -0.83 -18.21
C GLY A 372 1.86 -1.59 -16.89
N ILE A 373 3.06 -1.64 -16.28
CA ILE A 373 3.28 -2.33 -15.01
C ILE A 373 2.53 -1.65 -13.87
N SER A 374 2.67 -0.32 -13.71
CA SER A 374 2.04 0.39 -12.60
C SER A 374 0.52 0.38 -12.69
N PHE A 375 -0.05 0.51 -13.90
CA PHE A 375 -1.48 0.36 -14.12
C PHE A 375 -1.95 -1.05 -13.77
N ALA A 376 -1.27 -2.09 -14.27
CA ALA A 376 -1.65 -3.48 -13.99
C ALA A 376 -1.60 -3.81 -12.50
N ILE A 377 -0.61 -3.30 -11.76
CA ILE A 377 -0.52 -3.47 -10.30
C ILE A 377 -1.76 -2.88 -9.61
N SER A 378 -2.06 -1.59 -9.86
CA SER A 378 -3.19 -0.91 -9.24
C SER A 378 -4.54 -1.52 -9.66
N ALA A 379 -4.70 -1.83 -10.94
CA ALA A 379 -5.94 -2.36 -11.49
C ALA A 379 -6.22 -3.81 -11.09
N SER A 380 -5.19 -4.61 -10.77
CA SER A 380 -5.34 -6.06 -10.51
C SER A 380 -6.43 -6.41 -9.50
N TRP A 381 -6.54 -5.62 -8.42
CA TRP A 381 -7.52 -5.85 -7.36
C TRP A 381 -8.95 -5.60 -7.83
N TYR A 382 -9.17 -4.58 -8.67
CA TYR A 382 -10.50 -4.27 -9.20
C TYR A 382 -11.05 -5.39 -10.09
N PHE A 383 -10.18 -6.15 -10.76
CA PHE A 383 -10.56 -7.33 -11.52
C PHE A 383 -10.75 -8.56 -10.63
N LEU A 384 -9.80 -8.86 -9.74
CA LEU A 384 -9.83 -10.11 -8.98
C LEU A 384 -10.83 -10.08 -7.82
N ALA A 385 -10.97 -8.93 -7.15
CA ALA A 385 -11.91 -8.68 -6.07
C ALA A 385 -13.02 -7.72 -6.52
N LYS A 386 -13.66 -8.02 -7.66
CA LYS A 386 -14.64 -7.13 -8.29
C LYS A 386 -15.84 -6.83 -7.38
N GLY A 387 -16.36 -7.85 -6.67
CA GLY A 387 -17.53 -7.69 -5.80
C GLY A 387 -17.23 -6.76 -4.62
N HIS A 388 -16.05 -6.92 -4.02
CA HIS A 388 -15.56 -6.00 -3.00
C HIS A 388 -15.33 -4.60 -3.57
N SER A 389 -14.62 -4.48 -4.70
CA SER A 389 -14.32 -3.17 -5.30
C SER A 389 -15.56 -2.44 -5.83
N TYR A 390 -16.62 -3.13 -6.22
CA TYR A 390 -17.87 -2.46 -6.60
C TYR A 390 -18.50 -1.72 -5.40
N ILE A 391 -18.39 -2.27 -4.19
CA ILE A 391 -19.00 -1.74 -2.96
C ILE A 391 -18.08 -0.70 -2.31
N HIS A 392 -16.77 -0.97 -2.25
CA HIS A 392 -15.81 -0.19 -1.47
C HIS A 392 -15.10 0.89 -2.30
N THR A 393 -15.88 1.76 -2.94
CA THR A 393 -15.35 2.96 -3.63
C THR A 393 -14.73 3.93 -2.63
N HIS A 394 -15.26 4.02 -1.41
CA HIS A 394 -14.76 4.83 -0.30
C HIS A 394 -13.44 4.34 0.34
N ILE A 395 -12.74 3.37 -0.27
CA ILE A 395 -11.48 2.80 0.24
C ILE A 395 -10.49 2.55 -0.90
N ASN A 396 -10.91 1.85 -1.95
CA ASN A 396 -9.95 1.23 -2.86
C ASN A 396 -9.32 2.20 -3.88
N PHE A 397 -9.69 3.49 -3.90
CA PHE A 397 -8.95 4.52 -4.65
C PHE A 397 -7.49 4.63 -4.19
N VAL A 398 -7.20 4.25 -2.93
CA VAL A 398 -5.83 4.21 -2.39
C VAL A 398 -4.86 3.40 -3.26
N LEU A 399 -5.33 2.41 -4.02
CA LEU A 399 -4.48 1.56 -4.85
C LEU A 399 -3.85 2.29 -6.04
N TRP A 400 -4.48 3.35 -6.54
CA TRP A 400 -3.87 4.20 -7.58
C TRP A 400 -2.66 4.97 -7.06
N TYR A 401 -2.63 5.29 -5.77
CA TYR A 401 -1.55 6.02 -5.12
C TYR A 401 -0.32 5.17 -4.80
N LEU A 402 -0.41 3.84 -4.96
CA LEU A 402 0.73 2.96 -4.78
C LEU A 402 1.73 3.13 -5.94
N PRO A 403 1.67 2.47 -7.10
CA PRO A 403 2.64 2.76 -8.16
C PRO A 403 2.14 3.70 -9.27
N PHE A 404 0.83 3.77 -9.54
CA PHE A 404 0.34 4.39 -10.78
C PHE A 404 0.45 5.91 -10.78
N VAL A 405 -0.17 6.59 -9.81
CA VAL A 405 -0.10 8.05 -9.68
C VAL A 405 1.36 8.55 -9.52
N PRO A 406 2.24 7.91 -8.72
CA PRO A 406 3.66 8.26 -8.72
C PRO A 406 4.35 8.13 -10.07
N VAL A 407 4.04 7.11 -10.87
CA VAL A 407 4.61 6.95 -12.22
C VAL A 407 4.13 8.04 -13.17
N LEU A 408 2.85 8.43 -13.09
CA LEU A 408 2.31 9.52 -13.90
C LEU A 408 3.07 10.83 -13.62
N TRP A 409 3.21 11.20 -12.34
CA TRP A 409 4.01 12.36 -11.92
C TRP A 409 5.47 12.26 -12.34
N PHE A 410 6.07 11.07 -12.22
CA PHE A 410 7.44 10.82 -12.64
C PHE A 410 7.67 11.12 -14.12
N ILE A 411 6.80 10.65 -15.01
CA ILE A 411 6.96 10.87 -16.45
C ILE A 411 6.88 12.36 -16.79
N VAL A 412 5.94 13.09 -16.19
CA VAL A 412 5.80 14.54 -16.39
C VAL A 412 7.03 15.29 -15.88
N ILE A 413 7.43 15.06 -14.63
CA ILE A 413 8.54 15.79 -14.01
C ILE A 413 9.88 15.44 -14.69
N ASP A 414 10.10 14.17 -15.05
CA ASP A 414 11.28 13.76 -15.81
C ASP A 414 11.33 14.50 -17.16
N PHE A 415 10.22 14.58 -17.90
CA PHE A 415 10.15 15.31 -19.16
C PHE A 415 10.45 16.81 -18.99
N LEU A 416 9.84 17.47 -18.01
CA LEU A 416 10.10 18.90 -17.72
C LEU A 416 11.57 19.15 -17.34
N SER A 417 12.16 18.25 -16.56
CA SER A 417 13.57 18.34 -16.15
C SER A 417 14.54 18.25 -17.33
N GLU A 418 14.18 17.49 -18.37
CA GLU A 418 14.97 17.41 -19.61
C GLU A 418 14.89 18.69 -20.42
N GLY A 419 13.69 19.27 -20.55
CA GLY A 419 13.49 20.54 -21.25
C GLY A 419 14.34 21.66 -20.65
N ARG A 420 14.33 21.78 -19.30
CA ARG A 420 15.16 22.76 -18.59
C ARG A 420 16.66 22.56 -18.85
N ARG A 421 17.16 21.32 -18.83
CA ARG A 421 18.58 21.04 -19.12
C ARG A 421 18.99 21.41 -20.54
N ARG A 422 18.08 21.31 -21.51
CA ARG A 422 18.34 21.74 -22.89
C ARG A 422 18.39 23.26 -23.03
N LEU A 423 17.53 24.00 -22.30
CA LEU A 423 17.49 25.47 -22.32
C LEU A 423 18.69 26.11 -21.60
N VAL A 424 19.21 25.47 -20.55
CA VAL A 424 20.36 25.97 -19.79
C VAL A 424 21.70 25.67 -20.48
N ARG A 425 21.75 24.71 -21.40
CA ARG A 425 22.94 24.45 -22.22
C ARG A 425 23.11 25.59 -23.23
N THR A 426 24.24 26.29 -23.17
CA THR A 426 24.64 27.30 -24.15
C THR A 426 24.83 26.65 -25.53
N PRO A 427 24.36 27.28 -26.63
CA PRO A 427 24.62 26.80 -27.97
C PRO A 427 26.14 26.90 -28.25
N GLY A 428 26.83 25.75 -28.23
CA GLY A 428 28.28 25.67 -28.45
C GLY A 428 29.00 24.62 -27.61
N GLU A 429 28.43 24.17 -26.49
CA GLU A 429 28.98 23.02 -25.75
C GLU A 429 28.63 21.72 -26.48
N THR A 430 29.54 21.27 -27.35
CA THR A 430 29.51 19.89 -27.86
C THR A 430 29.56 18.94 -26.68
N SER A 431 28.69 17.93 -26.70
CA SER A 431 28.76 16.77 -25.79
C SER A 431 30.22 16.34 -25.66
N PRO A 432 30.76 16.08 -24.45
CA PRO A 432 31.93 15.23 -24.39
C PRO A 432 31.51 13.97 -25.14
N ALA A 433 32.24 13.67 -26.20
CA ALA A 433 32.15 12.41 -26.90
C ALA A 433 32.15 11.31 -25.84
N ASN A 434 31.36 10.26 -26.10
CA ASN A 434 31.40 9.02 -25.33
C ASN A 434 32.86 8.58 -25.14
N ASP A 435 33.43 8.88 -23.99
CA ASP A 435 34.75 8.42 -23.60
C ASP A 435 34.68 7.85 -22.19
N TYR A 436 33.93 6.75 -22.02
CA TYR A 436 33.88 5.89 -20.83
C TYR A 436 33.33 4.53 -21.31
N ARG A 437 34.08 3.40 -21.34
CA ARG A 437 34.68 2.65 -20.21
C ARG A 437 33.76 2.49 -19.01
#